data_AF-A0A7S0KT01-F1
#
_entry.id   AF-A0A7S0KT01-F1
#
_cell.length_a   1.000
_cell.length_b   1.000
_cell.length_c   1.000
_cell.angle_alpha   90.00
_cell.angle_beta   90.00
_cell.angle_gamma   90.00
#
_symmetry.space_group_name_H-M   'P 1'
#
loop_
_entity.id
_entity.type
_entity.pdbx_description
1 polymer ?
#
loop_
_entity_poly.entity_id
_entity_poly.type
_entity_poly.pdbx_seq_one_letter_code
_entity_poly.pdbx_strand_id
1 'polypeptide(L)'
;VILVRAGLSLDVAAVYRLRWPAARLAFGPSTAEALTVALLAKPALNLPWTYCAVLGYLFAAISPAVVIPSLLRLQDKGYGVKAGVPALVMTAASVDVVYAIAGFGVCAGFLVTAAGGGASSAAWRAPTQIVGGALLGNRAPCPR
;
A
#
# COMPACT_ATOMS: atom_id res chain seq x y z
N VAL A 1 -13.17 -0.84 13.25
CA VAL A 1 -12.77 -1.23 14.63
C VAL A 1 -11.46 -2.02 14.68
N ILE A 2 -11.25 -3.00 13.79
CA ILE A 2 -10.09 -3.91 13.82
C ILE A 2 -8.74 -3.18 13.65
N LEU A 3 -8.64 -2.28 12.67
CA LEU A 3 -7.42 -1.52 12.38
C LEU A 3 -7.03 -0.54 13.50
N VAL A 4 -8.02 0.07 14.15
CA VAL A 4 -7.83 0.98 15.30
C VAL A 4 -7.31 0.19 16.51
N ARG A 5 -7.90 -0.98 16.79
CA ARG A 5 -7.42 -1.87 17.85
C ARG A 5 -5.97 -2.31 17.60
N ALA A 6 -5.65 -2.66 16.36
CA ALA A 6 -4.31 -2.98 15.94
C ALA A 6 -3.31 -1.83 16.14
N GLY A 7 -3.70 -0.60 15.83
CA GLY A 7 -2.87 0.58 16.08
C GLY A 7 -2.62 0.81 17.57
N LEU A 8 -3.62 0.60 18.42
CA LEU A 8 -3.49 0.74 19.88
C LEU A 8 -2.63 -0.36 20.52
N SER A 9 -2.59 -1.56 19.94
CA SER A 9 -1.77 -2.69 20.39
C SER A 9 -0.34 -2.69 19.81
N LEU A 10 0.02 -1.66 19.04
CA LEU A 10 1.30 -1.56 18.35
C LEU A 10 2.39 -1.00 19.28
N ASP A 11 3.49 -1.72 19.42
CA ASP A 11 4.68 -1.20 20.11
C ASP A 11 5.44 -0.21 19.22
N VAL A 12 5.25 1.08 19.50
CA VAL A 12 5.85 2.19 18.75
C VAL A 12 7.39 2.14 18.79
N ALA A 13 7.99 1.71 19.91
CA ALA A 13 9.45 1.64 20.02
C ALA A 13 10.03 0.56 19.08
N ALA A 14 9.37 -0.60 18.99
CA ALA A 14 9.74 -1.65 18.04
C ALA A 14 9.61 -1.17 16.59
N VAL A 15 8.55 -0.41 16.25
CA VAL A 15 8.33 0.13 14.90
C VAL A 15 9.45 1.06 14.48
N TYR A 16 9.88 2.00 15.34
CA TYR A 16 10.98 2.90 15.02
C TYR A 16 12.31 2.17 14.81
N ARG A 17 12.57 1.13 15.60
CA ARG A 17 13.77 0.30 15.46
C ARG A 17 13.78 -0.48 14.14
N LEU A 18 12.61 -0.90 13.68
CA LEU A 18 12.41 -1.81 12.55
C LEU A 18 11.89 -1.13 11.26
N ARG A 19 11.90 0.21 11.21
CA ARG A 19 11.37 0.99 10.08
C ARG A 19 11.97 0.65 8.72
N TRP A 20 13.28 0.40 8.66
CA TRP A 20 13.97 0.08 7.41
C TRP A 20 13.60 -1.30 6.88
N PRO A 21 13.65 -2.37 7.70
CA PRO A 21 13.10 -3.67 7.33
C PRO A 21 11.62 -3.61 6.94
N ALA A 22 10.79 -2.88 7.68
CA ALA A 22 9.36 -2.76 7.40
C ALA A 22 9.09 -2.12 6.03
N ALA A 23 9.80 -1.04 5.68
CA ALA A 23 9.70 -0.42 4.37
C ALA A 23 10.12 -1.39 3.25
N ARG A 24 11.25 -2.08 3.45
CA ARG A 24 11.79 -3.03 2.46
C ARG A 24 10.85 -4.22 2.24
N LEU A 25 10.19 -4.68 3.30
CA LEU A 25 9.17 -5.72 3.27
C LEU A 25 7.85 -5.23 2.65
N ALA A 26 7.52 -3.94 2.74
CA ALA A 26 6.34 -3.39 2.07
C ALA A 26 6.57 -3.23 0.57
N PHE A 27 7.65 -2.57 0.15
CA PHE A 27 7.86 -2.23 -1.26
C PHE A 27 8.42 -3.39 -2.09
N GLY A 28 9.33 -4.20 -1.53
CA GLY A 28 10.03 -5.25 -2.25
C GLY A 28 9.10 -6.31 -2.86
N PRO A 29 8.32 -7.05 -2.05
CA PRO A 29 7.41 -8.07 -2.57
C PRO A 29 6.29 -7.46 -3.41
N SER A 30 5.71 -6.33 -3.00
CA SER A 30 4.62 -5.66 -3.71
C SER A 30 5.01 -5.25 -5.13
N THR A 31 6.21 -4.67 -5.31
CA THR A 31 6.73 -4.34 -6.65
C THR A 31 7.02 -5.57 -7.49
N ALA A 32 7.57 -6.63 -6.89
CA ALA A 32 7.85 -7.88 -7.57
C ALA A 32 6.56 -8.58 -8.04
N GLU A 33 5.53 -8.62 -7.19
CA GLU A 33 4.21 -9.17 -7.52
C GLU A 33 3.55 -8.36 -8.65
N ALA A 34 3.49 -7.03 -8.51
CA ALA A 34 2.92 -6.16 -9.53
C ALA A 34 3.63 -6.30 -10.88
N LEU A 35 4.97 -6.37 -10.89
CA LEU A 35 5.76 -6.56 -12.10
C LEU A 35 5.51 -7.93 -12.72
N THR A 36 5.47 -8.99 -11.92
CA THR A 36 5.24 -10.36 -12.38
C THR A 36 3.85 -10.48 -13.03
N VAL A 37 2.81 -9.94 -12.37
CA VAL A 37 1.46 -9.91 -12.92
C VAL A 37 1.40 -9.08 -14.20
N ALA A 38 2.06 -7.92 -14.25
CA ALA A 38 2.08 -7.10 -15.47
C ALA A 38 2.78 -7.80 -16.65
N LEU A 39 3.88 -8.52 -16.40
CA LEU A 39 4.60 -9.29 -17.40
C LEU A 39 3.78 -10.47 -17.92
N LEU A 40 3.04 -11.16 -17.05
CA LEU A 40 2.19 -12.30 -17.41
C LEU A 40 0.88 -11.86 -18.10
N ALA A 41 0.30 -10.74 -17.69
CA ALA A 41 -0.93 -10.20 -18.25
C ALA A 41 -0.76 -9.76 -19.71
N LYS A 42 0.44 -9.32 -20.09
CA LYS A 42 0.73 -8.84 -21.44
C LYS A 42 0.48 -9.90 -22.54
N PRO A 43 1.09 -11.09 -22.49
CA PRO A 43 0.81 -12.15 -23.47
C PRO A 43 -0.55 -12.81 -23.26
N ALA A 44 -1.06 -12.88 -22.02
CA ALA A 44 -2.33 -13.54 -21.73
C ALA A 44 -3.56 -12.77 -22.23
N LEU A 45 -3.54 -11.43 -22.14
CA LEU A 45 -4.69 -10.57 -22.43
C LEU A 45 -4.49 -9.66 -23.65
N ASN A 46 -3.30 -9.66 -24.27
CA ASN A 46 -2.94 -8.77 -25.39
C ASN A 46 -3.21 -7.27 -25.12
N LEU A 47 -3.12 -6.84 -23.86
CA LEU A 47 -3.41 -5.46 -23.45
C LEU A 47 -2.17 -4.55 -23.55
N PRO A 48 -2.34 -3.21 -23.62
CA PRO A 48 -1.22 -2.28 -23.50
C PRO A 48 -0.54 -2.39 -22.14
N TRP A 49 0.75 -2.01 -22.08
CA TRP A 49 1.55 -2.09 -20.84
C TRP A 49 0.94 -1.31 -19.67
N THR A 50 0.27 -0.19 -19.95
CA THR A 50 -0.43 0.64 -18.96
C THR A 50 -1.58 -0.11 -18.29
N TYR A 51 -2.38 -0.86 -19.04
CA TYR A 51 -3.45 -1.70 -18.49
C TYR A 51 -2.89 -2.87 -17.68
N CYS A 52 -1.78 -3.47 -18.14
CA CYS A 52 -1.11 -4.55 -17.41
C CYS A 52 -0.54 -4.06 -16.08
N ALA A 53 0.00 -2.85 -16.03
CA ALA A 53 0.50 -2.23 -14.80
C ALA A 53 -0.63 -1.93 -13.80
N VAL A 54 -1.77 -1.41 -14.27
CA VAL A 54 -2.96 -1.20 -13.44
C VAL A 54 -3.46 -2.53 -12.86
N LEU A 55 -3.52 -3.58 -13.69
CA LEU A 55 -3.89 -4.91 -13.26
C LEU A 55 -2.90 -5.46 -12.21
N GLY A 56 -1.61 -5.25 -12.41
CA GLY A 56 -0.57 -5.66 -11.47
C GLY A 56 -0.74 -5.07 -10.07
N TYR A 57 -0.92 -3.74 -9.97
CA TYR A 57 -1.15 -3.09 -8.67
C TYR A 57 -2.52 -3.41 -8.06
N LEU A 58 -3.52 -3.75 -8.88
CA LEU A 58 -4.81 -4.22 -8.39
C LEU A 58 -4.68 -5.58 -7.69
N PHE A 59 -3.87 -6.49 -8.23
CA PHE A 59 -3.63 -7.81 -7.63
C PHE A 59 -2.64 -7.78 -6.46
N ALA A 60 -1.65 -6.87 -6.48
CA ALA A 60 -0.67 -6.73 -5.41
C ALA A 60 -1.26 -6.14 -4.10
N ALA A 61 -2.49 -5.64 -4.11
CA ALA A 61 -3.12 -5.07 -2.92
C ALA A 61 -3.49 -6.16 -1.89
N ILE A 62 -2.76 -6.19 -0.77
CA ILE A 62 -3.02 -7.10 0.34
C ILE A 62 -4.27 -6.66 1.13
N SER A 63 -5.04 -7.61 1.67
CA SER A 63 -6.18 -7.33 2.54
C SER A 63 -5.77 -7.25 4.03
N PRO A 64 -5.74 -6.05 4.66
CA PRO A 64 -5.35 -5.90 6.05
C PRO A 64 -6.39 -6.52 7.01
N ALA A 65 -7.64 -6.67 6.57
CA ALA A 65 -8.72 -7.22 7.40
C ALA A 65 -8.48 -8.68 7.81
N VAL A 66 -7.68 -9.44 7.06
CA VAL A 66 -7.40 -10.86 7.32
C VAL A 66 -6.04 -11.04 8.01
N VAL A 67 -5.04 -10.24 7.60
CA VAL A 67 -3.67 -10.31 8.14
C VAL A 67 -3.62 -9.81 9.58
N ILE A 68 -4.29 -8.69 9.87
CA ILE A 68 -4.23 -8.03 11.17
C ILE A 68 -4.78 -8.89 12.33
N PRO A 69 -5.99 -9.50 12.24
CA PRO A 69 -6.50 -10.36 13.31
C PRO A 69 -5.61 -11.56 13.61
N SER A 70 -4.99 -12.13 12.56
CA SER A 70 -4.09 -13.27 12.68
C SER A 70 -2.83 -12.89 13.44
N LEU A 71 -2.26 -11.71 13.15
CA LEU A 71 -1.08 -11.19 13.85
C LEU A 71 -1.37 -10.82 15.30
N LEU A 72 -2.53 -10.23 15.59
CA LEU A 72 -2.96 -9.94 16.96
C LEU A 72 -3.10 -11.23 17.79
N ARG A 73 -3.67 -12.29 17.20
CA ARG A 73 -3.75 -13.62 17.85
C ARG A 73 -2.37 -14.23 18.13
N LEU A 74 -1.37 -14.01 17.28
CA LEU A 74 0.00 -14.46 17.52
C LEU A 74 0.69 -13.64 18.62
N GLN A 75 0.44 -12.33 18.64
CA GLN A 75 0.94 -11.42 19.66
C GLN A 75 0.37 -11.77 21.05
N ASP A 76 -0.93 -12.06 21.14
CA ASP A 76 -1.59 -12.51 22.38
C ASP A 76 -0.99 -13.82 22.93
N LYS A 77 -0.46 -14.68 22.05
CA LYS A 77 0.24 -15.93 22.40
C LYS A 77 1.73 -15.73 22.73
N GLY A 78 2.25 -14.50 22.65
CA GLY A 78 3.65 -14.18 22.93
C GLY A 78 4.65 -14.53 21.81
N TYR A 79 4.20 -14.94 20.62
CA TYR A 79 5.10 -15.30 19.52
C TYR A 79 5.69 -14.06 18.85
N GLY A 80 7.01 -14.00 18.74
CA GLY A 80 7.72 -12.94 18.00
C GLY A 80 7.64 -11.54 18.61
N VAL A 81 7.01 -11.39 19.79
CA VAL A 81 6.81 -10.10 20.49
C VAL A 81 8.15 -9.48 20.89
N LYS A 82 9.08 -10.28 21.46
CA LYS A 82 10.42 -9.81 21.84
C LYS A 82 11.24 -9.30 20.63
N ALA A 83 11.02 -9.90 19.47
CA ALA A 83 11.70 -9.52 18.23
C ALA A 83 10.98 -8.36 17.50
N GLY A 84 9.75 -8.01 17.90
CA GLY A 84 8.95 -6.97 17.26
C GLY A 84 8.35 -7.39 15.90
N VAL A 85 8.30 -8.69 15.60
CA VAL A 85 7.83 -9.21 14.30
C VAL A 85 6.37 -8.85 14.01
N PRO A 86 5.41 -9.01 14.96
CA PRO A 86 4.03 -8.59 14.73
C PRO A 86 3.94 -7.10 14.40
N ALA A 87 4.63 -6.24 15.16
CA ALA A 87 4.64 -4.80 14.92
C ALA A 87 5.25 -4.44 13.54
N LEU A 88 6.36 -5.07 13.16
CA LEU A 88 6.99 -4.89 11.84
C LEU A 88 6.04 -5.26 10.70
N VAL A 89 5.38 -6.42 10.76
CA VAL A 89 4.49 -6.89 9.69
C VAL A 89 3.23 -6.04 9.63
N MET A 90 2.68 -5.64 10.78
CA MET A 90 1.52 -4.75 10.86
C MET A 90 1.80 -3.37 10.23
N THR A 91 2.96 -2.79 10.53
CA THR A 91 3.38 -1.53 9.90
C THR A 91 3.67 -1.71 8.42
N ALA A 92 4.36 -2.78 8.02
CA ALA A 92 4.66 -3.07 6.62
C ALA A 92 3.37 -3.25 5.79
N ALA A 93 2.41 -4.04 6.27
CA ALA A 93 1.12 -4.25 5.62
C ALA A 93 0.32 -2.94 5.47
N SER A 94 0.41 -2.04 6.45
CA SER A 94 -0.27 -0.73 6.36
C SER A 94 0.35 0.17 5.29
N VAL A 95 1.69 0.18 5.20
CA VAL A 95 2.42 0.94 4.17
C VAL A 95 2.18 0.35 2.78
N ASP A 96 2.18 -0.98 2.67
CA ASP A 96 1.92 -1.69 1.42
C ASP A 96 0.55 -1.35 0.82
N VAL A 97 -0.52 -1.34 1.63
CA VAL A 97 -1.87 -0.96 1.16
C VAL A 97 -1.87 0.45 0.57
N VAL A 98 -1.23 1.42 1.23
CA VAL A 98 -1.14 2.79 0.72
C VAL A 98 -0.31 2.84 -0.56
N TYR A 99 0.78 2.09 -0.63
CA TYR A 99 1.64 2.01 -1.79
C TYR A 99 0.92 1.41 -3.01
N ALA A 100 0.23 0.28 -2.84
CA ALA A 100 -0.52 -0.38 -3.90
C ALA A 100 -1.65 0.51 -4.44
N ILE A 101 -2.39 1.19 -3.55
CA ILE A 101 -3.45 2.14 -3.95
C ILE A 101 -2.86 3.34 -4.69
N ALA A 102 -1.75 3.89 -4.23
CA ALA A 102 -1.08 5.00 -4.90
C ALA A 102 -0.55 4.58 -6.29
N GLY A 103 0.08 3.40 -6.39
CA GLY A 103 0.56 2.83 -7.65
C GLY A 103 -0.58 2.60 -8.65
N PHE A 104 -1.68 2.00 -8.19
CA PHE A 104 -2.90 1.85 -8.98
C PHE A 104 -3.42 3.21 -9.47
N GLY A 105 -3.52 4.22 -8.60
CA GLY A 105 -4.00 5.55 -8.94
C GLY A 105 -3.12 6.25 -9.99
N VAL A 106 -1.79 6.15 -9.86
CA VAL A 106 -0.84 6.69 -10.83
C VAL A 106 -1.00 6.00 -12.19
N CYS A 107 -1.01 4.67 -12.22
CA CYS A 107 -1.15 3.90 -13.47
C CYS A 107 -2.52 4.14 -14.14
N ALA A 108 -3.61 4.22 -13.36
CA ALA A 108 -4.95 4.53 -13.87
C ALA A 108 -5.04 5.98 -14.40
N GLY A 109 -4.37 6.93 -13.74
CA GLY A 109 -4.26 8.31 -14.23
C GLY A 109 -3.59 8.40 -15.61
N PHE A 110 -2.54 7.61 -15.84
CA PHE A 110 -1.91 7.47 -17.16
C PHE A 110 -2.84 6.86 -18.22
N LEU A 111 -3.69 5.89 -17.84
CA LEU A 111 -4.70 5.34 -18.76
C LEU A 111 -5.72 6.37 -19.23
N VAL A 112 -6.29 7.15 -18.29
CA VAL A 112 -7.32 8.15 -18.59
C VAL A 112 -6.75 9.28 -19.47
N THR A 113 -5.49 9.64 -19.28
CA THR A 113 -4.85 10.73 -20.04
C THR A 113 -4.38 10.31 -21.43
N ALA A 114 -3.94 9.06 -21.60
CA ALA A 114 -3.70 8.50 -22.93
C ALA A 114 -4.95 8.50 -23.83
N ALA A 115 -6.16 8.56 -23.24
CA ALA A 115 -7.42 8.57 -23.97
C ALA A 115 -7.93 9.98 -24.37
N GLY A 116 -7.28 11.09 -23.98
CA GLY A 116 -7.74 12.41 -24.41
C GLY A 116 -7.17 13.67 -23.73
N GLY A 117 -6.09 13.60 -22.95
CA GLY A 117 -5.52 14.80 -22.29
C GLY A 117 -4.00 14.72 -22.17
N GLY A 118 -3.31 15.77 -22.62
CA GLY A 118 -1.84 15.82 -22.70
C GLY A 118 -1.14 15.26 -21.46
N ALA A 119 -0.24 14.29 -21.70
CA ALA A 119 0.45 13.48 -20.69
C ALA A 119 1.17 14.29 -19.59
N SER A 120 1.56 15.54 -19.90
CA SER A 120 2.19 16.48 -18.96
C SER A 120 1.28 16.95 -17.82
N SER A 121 -0.04 16.97 -18.02
CA SER A 121 -1.01 17.44 -17.01
C SER A 121 -1.36 16.35 -15.97
N ALA A 122 -1.21 15.07 -16.33
CA ALA A 122 -1.52 13.93 -15.47
C ALA A 122 -0.43 13.68 -14.42
N ALA A 123 0.82 13.74 -14.87
CA ALA A 123 1.99 13.54 -14.02
C ALA A 123 2.05 14.55 -12.87
N TRP A 124 1.49 15.76 -13.07
CA TRP A 124 1.42 16.79 -12.03
C TRP A 124 0.22 16.64 -11.09
N ARG A 125 -0.85 15.96 -11.53
CA ARG A 125 -2.06 15.74 -10.73
C ARG A 125 -1.88 14.64 -9.67
N ALA A 126 -1.16 13.56 -10.00
CA ALA A 126 -0.97 12.47 -9.04
C ALA A 126 -0.20 12.91 -7.77
N PRO A 127 0.93 13.64 -7.84
CA PRO A 127 1.60 14.17 -6.66
C PRO A 127 0.75 15.21 -5.92
N THR A 128 0.06 16.10 -6.64
CA THR A 128 -0.76 17.15 -6.01
C THR A 128 -2.02 16.60 -5.35
N GLN A 129 -2.55 15.46 -5.78
CA GLN A 129 -3.64 14.75 -5.09
C GLN A 129 -3.16 14.02 -3.83
N ILE A 130 -1.97 13.42 -3.84
CA ILE A 130 -1.37 12.79 -2.65
C ILE A 130 -1.04 13.88 -1.62
N VAL A 131 -0.38 14.97 -2.04
CA VAL A 131 -0.02 16.10 -1.18
C VAL A 131 -1.26 16.87 -0.72
N GLY A 132 -2.21 17.13 -1.63
CA GLY A 132 -3.48 17.78 -1.32
C GLY A 132 -4.35 16.96 -0.38
N GLY A 133 -4.40 15.63 -0.56
CA GLY A 133 -5.06 14.70 0.36
C GLY A 133 -4.39 14.67 1.73
N ALA A 134 -3.05 14.71 1.80
CA ALA A 134 -2.32 14.80 3.07
C ALA A 134 -2.56 16.14 3.79
N LEU A 135 -2.60 17.26 3.06
CA LEU A 135 -2.81 18.60 3.63
C LEU A 135 -4.25 18.86 4.04
N LEU A 136 -5.24 18.51 3.21
CA LEU A 136 -6.66 18.63 3.54
C LEU A 136 -7.08 17.57 4.58
N GLY A 137 -6.47 16.39 4.55
CA GLY A 137 -6.64 15.37 5.58
C GLY A 137 -6.17 15.85 6.96
N ASN A 138 -5.04 16.57 7.02
CA ASN A 138 -4.56 17.23 8.25
C ASN A 138 -5.42 18.44 8.68
N ARG A 139 -6.33 18.92 7.82
CA ARG A 139 -7.28 20.01 8.11
C ARG A 139 -8.71 19.54 8.32
N ALA A 140 -9.00 18.25 8.23
CA ALA A 140 -10.34 17.74 8.52
C ALA A 140 -10.65 17.98 10.01
N PRO A 141 -11.68 18.78 10.36
CA PRO A 141 -12.07 18.95 11.75
C PRO A 141 -12.51 17.61 12.31
N CYS A 142 -11.83 17.17 13.37
CA CYS A 142 -12.17 15.97 14.13
C CYS A 142 -13.63 16.11 14.60
N PRO A 143 -14.57 15.22 14.20
CA PRO A 143 -15.90 15.22 14.77
C PRO A 143 -15.77 14.81 16.24
N ARG A 144 -16.27 15.67 17.14
CA ARG A 144 -16.36 15.46 18.58
C ARG A 144 -17.33 14.34 18.94
#